data_AF-A0A2M6GIC0-F1
#
_entry.id   AF-A0A2M6GIC0-F1
#
_cell.length_a   1.000
_cell.length_b   1.000
_cell.length_c   1.000
_cell.angle_alpha   90.00
_cell.angle_beta   90.00
_cell.angle_gamma   90.00
#
_symmetry.space_group_name_H-M   'P 1'
#
loop_
_entity.id
_entity.type
_entity.pdbx_description
1 polymer ?
#
loop_
_entity_poly.entity_id
_entity_poly.type
_entity_poly.pdbx_seq_one_letter_code
_entity_poly.pdbx_strand_id
1 'polypeptide(L)'
;MADMNNLNLITTECGKQYIIDFLDQVALGILDSEEYKHNSLFIPPTYSLYKTITEEYILEITHFHAKSNSLKTRYRVLSNEDAGSYLENGSLNLLQY
;
A
#
# COMPACT_ATOMS: atom_id res chain seq x y z
N MET A 1 13.72 4.21 -28.10
CA MET A 1 13.44 2.92 -27.42
C MET A 1 13.81 3.16 -25.97
N ALA A 2 12.84 3.29 -25.07
CA ALA A 2 13.11 3.56 -23.67
C ALA A 2 13.74 2.32 -23.02
N ASP A 3 14.82 2.53 -22.28
CA ASP A 3 15.56 1.50 -21.54
C ASP A 3 14.63 0.79 -20.55
N MET A 4 14.20 -0.44 -20.88
CA MET A 4 13.36 -1.26 -19.98
C MET A 4 14.10 -1.70 -18.69
N ASN A 5 15.39 -1.42 -18.57
CA ASN A 5 16.24 -1.84 -17.44
C ASN A 5 16.03 -1.01 -16.16
N ASN A 6 15.31 0.12 -16.21
CA ASN A 6 15.05 0.99 -15.06
C ASN A 6 13.56 1.09 -14.69
N LEU A 7 12.75 0.11 -15.07
CA LEU A 7 11.35 0.08 -14.65
C LEU A 7 11.27 -0.37 -13.20
N ASN A 8 10.67 0.47 -12.34
CA ASN A 8 10.39 0.09 -10.97
C ASN A 8 9.31 -1.02 -10.98
N LEU A 9 9.76 -2.27 -10.89
CA LEU A 9 8.92 -3.46 -10.94
C LEU A 9 8.54 -3.89 -9.52
N ILE A 10 7.26 -4.04 -9.25
CA ILE A 10 6.76 -4.65 -8.02
C ILE A 10 6.37 -6.11 -8.28
N THR A 11 6.62 -6.98 -7.30
CA THR A 11 6.14 -8.37 -7.33
C THR A 11 5.17 -8.58 -6.19
N THR A 12 3.97 -9.04 -6.50
CA THR A 12 2.91 -9.31 -5.51
C THR A 12 3.16 -10.61 -4.77
N GLU A 13 2.45 -10.82 -3.66
CA GLU A 13 2.50 -12.06 -2.88
C GLU A 13 2.17 -13.32 -3.70
N CYS A 14 1.41 -13.19 -4.80
CA CYS A 14 1.10 -14.28 -5.72
C CYS A 14 2.10 -14.42 -6.89
N GLY A 15 3.18 -13.62 -6.91
CA GLY A 15 4.22 -13.65 -7.93
C GLY A 15 3.92 -12.84 -9.20
N LYS A 16 2.79 -12.14 -9.27
CA LYS A 16 2.44 -11.28 -10.41
C LYS A 16 3.28 -10.00 -10.36
N GLN A 17 3.71 -9.53 -11.53
CA GLN A 17 4.58 -8.36 -11.65
C GLN A 17 3.85 -7.17 -12.27
N TYR A 18 4.10 -5.98 -11.74
CA TYR A 18 3.56 -4.72 -12.24
C TYR A 18 4.65 -3.65 -12.29
N ILE A 19 4.53 -2.73 -13.22
CA ILE A 19 5.41 -1.57 -13.35
C ILE A 19 4.73 -0.39 -12.66
N ILE A 20 5.46 0.33 -11.80
CA ILE A 20 4.92 1.45 -11.01
C ILE A 20 4.27 2.53 -11.90
N ASP A 21 4.82 2.80 -13.08
CA ASP A 21 4.26 3.78 -14.03
C ASP A 21 2.83 3.44 -14.51
N PHE A 22 2.36 2.20 -14.30
CA PHE A 22 1.02 1.74 -14.63
C PHE A 22 0.06 1.69 -13.43
N LEU A 23 0.48 2.25 -12.29
CA LEU A 23 -0.27 2.26 -11.05
C LEU A 23 -0.73 3.68 -10.72
N ASP A 24 -2.04 3.89 -10.63
CA ASP A 24 -2.61 5.13 -10.12
C ASP A 24 -2.91 4.98 -8.63
N GLN A 25 -2.36 5.85 -7.78
CA GLN A 25 -2.62 5.78 -6.34
C GLN A 25 -4.00 6.37 -6.03
N VAL A 26 -4.90 5.54 -5.52
CA VAL A 26 -6.29 5.92 -5.27
C VAL A 26 -6.64 6.08 -3.79
N ALA A 27 -5.83 5.51 -2.88
CA ALA A 27 -5.97 5.74 -1.44
C ALA A 27 -4.65 5.58 -0.69
N LEU A 28 -4.57 6.20 0.49
CA LEU A 28 -3.48 6.09 1.45
C LEU A 28 -4.08 6.16 2.86
N GLY A 29 -3.53 5.40 3.80
CA GLY A 29 -3.92 5.53 5.19
C GLY A 29 -3.03 4.76 6.15
N ILE A 30 -3.43 4.81 7.41
CA ILE A 30 -2.83 4.05 8.50
C ILE A 30 -3.74 2.86 8.78
N LEU A 31 -3.15 1.68 8.96
CA LEU A 31 -3.90 0.52 9.45
C LEU A 31 -4.04 0.66 10.97
N ASP A 32 -5.27 0.81 11.42
CA ASP A 32 -5.57 1.02 12.83
C ASP A 32 -5.05 -0.18 13.65
N SER A 33 -4.18 0.12 14.62
CA SER A 33 -3.56 -0.87 15.50
C SER A 33 -3.80 -0.41 16.93
N GLU A 34 -4.49 -1.23 17.71
CA GLU A 34 -4.72 -0.98 19.15
C GLU A 34 -3.41 -0.77 19.93
N GLU A 35 -2.26 -1.21 19.39
CA GLU A 35 -0.94 -0.98 19.98
C GLU A 35 -0.54 0.51 20.01
N TYR A 36 -1.08 1.33 19.11
CA TYR A 36 -0.83 2.78 19.06
C TYR A 36 -1.21 3.49 20.36
N LYS A 37 -2.27 3.03 21.04
CA LYS A 37 -2.76 3.68 22.27
C LYS A 37 -1.80 3.52 23.46
N HIS A 38 -0.86 2.58 23.41
CA HIS A 38 -0.04 2.19 24.56
C HIS A 38 1.46 2.45 24.39
N ASN A 39 1.95 2.82 23.20
CA ASN A 39 3.37 3.04 22.95
C ASN A 39 3.63 4.22 22.00
N SER A 40 4.18 5.33 22.54
CA SER A 40 4.48 6.55 21.77
C SER A 40 5.63 6.41 20.76
N LEU A 41 6.41 5.33 20.81
CA LEU A 41 7.47 5.02 19.85
C LEU A 41 7.01 4.05 18.75
N PHE A 42 5.75 3.64 18.78
CA PHE A 42 5.17 2.76 17.77
C PHE A 42 4.92 3.56 16.48
N ILE A 43 5.51 3.09 15.37
CA ILE A 43 5.21 3.59 14.04
C ILE A 43 4.17 2.64 13.44
N PRO A 44 2.93 3.09 13.21
CA PRO A 44 1.87 2.20 12.75
C PRO A 44 2.10 1.78 11.30
N PRO A 45 1.60 0.59 10.91
CA PRO A 45 1.64 0.18 9.52
C PRO A 45 0.80 1.13 8.65
N THR A 46 1.30 1.43 7.46
CA THR A 46 0.59 2.24 6.47
C THR A 46 0.18 1.39 5.28
N TYR A 47 -0.86 1.81 4.58
CA TYR A 47 -1.25 1.19 3.32
C TYR A 47 -1.38 2.24 2.21
N SER A 48 -1.01 1.86 1.00
CA SER A 48 -1.32 2.58 -0.24
C SER A 48 -2.13 1.66 -1.12
N LEU A 49 -3.24 2.15 -1.67
CA LEU A 49 -4.03 1.41 -2.64
C LEU A 49 -3.83 2.01 -4.02
N TYR A 50 -3.53 1.16 -4.99
CA TYR A 50 -3.34 1.51 -6.38
C TYR A 50 -4.42 0.86 -7.24
N LYS A 51 -4.78 1.54 -8.32
CA LYS A 51 -5.60 1.01 -9.40
C LYS A 51 -4.75 0.89 -10.65
N THR A 52 -4.74 -0.30 -11.23
CA THR A 52 -4.01 -0.59 -12.47
C THR A 52 -4.82 -0.14 -13.69
N ILE A 53 -4.15 0.03 -14.82
CA ILE A 53 -4.81 0.26 -16.13
C ILE A 53 -5.75 -0.88 -16.56
N THR A 54 -5.58 -2.08 -15.98
CA THR A 54 -6.44 -3.25 -16.18
C THR A 54 -7.57 -3.35 -15.16
N GLU A 55 -7.85 -2.27 -14.42
CA GLU A 55 -8.93 -2.19 -13.41
C GLU A 55 -8.75 -3.14 -12.21
N GLU A 56 -7.57 -3.71 -12.01
CA GLU A 56 -7.22 -4.45 -10.79
C GLU A 56 -6.75 -3.48 -9.70
N TYR A 57 -7.04 -3.81 -8.43
CA TYR A 57 -6.53 -3.07 -7.28
C TYR A 57 -5.28 -3.76 -6.69
N ILE A 58 -4.27 -2.97 -6.36
CA ILE A 58 -3.06 -3.42 -5.68
C ILE A 58 -2.94 -2.69 -4.36
N LEU A 59 -2.90 -3.45 -3.27
CA LEU A 59 -2.63 -2.96 -1.94
C LEU A 59 -1.14 -3.11 -1.63
N GLU A 60 -0.49 -1.99 -1.36
CA GLU A 60 0.80 -1.94 -0.70
C GLU A 60 0.59 -1.75 0.80
N ILE A 61 1.25 -2.57 1.63
CA ILE A 61 1.31 -2.35 3.07
C ILE A 61 2.76 -2.25 3.50
N THR A 62 3.11 -1.18 4.20
CA THR A 62 4.45 -0.92 4.72
C THR A 62 4.45 -0.97 6.24
N HIS A 63 5.32 -1.82 6.79
CA HIS A 63 5.52 -1.98 8.23
C HIS A 63 6.92 -1.53 8.61
N PHE A 64 7.03 -0.71 9.65
CA PHE A 64 8.31 -0.42 10.28
C PHE A 64 8.64 -1.48 11.34
N HIS A 65 9.79 -2.12 11.22
CA HIS A 65 10.27 -3.11 12.17
C HIS A 65 11.37 -2.52 13.06
N ALA A 66 10.99 -2.10 14.27
CA ALA A 66 11.88 -1.37 15.18
C ALA A 66 13.16 -2.14 15.56
N LYS A 67 13.08 -3.47 15.75
CA LYS A 67 14.25 -4.28 16.14
C LYS A 67 15.35 -4.32 15.08
N SER A 68 14.98 -4.23 13.82
CA SER A 68 15.91 -4.28 12.68
C SER A 68 16.08 -2.92 12.00
N ASN A 69 15.41 -1.88 12.52
CA ASN A 69 15.35 -0.54 11.94
C ASN A 69 15.10 -0.57 10.42
N SER A 70 14.14 -1.38 9.98
CA SER A 70 13.90 -1.67 8.56
C SER A 70 12.43 -1.52 8.19
N LEU A 71 12.17 -1.02 6.99
CA LEU A 71 10.84 -1.03 6.39
C LEU A 71 10.61 -2.35 5.65
N LYS A 72 9.44 -2.94 5.84
CA LYS A 72 8.99 -4.13 5.13
C LYS A 72 7.70 -3.82 4.39
N THR A 73 7.80 -3.82 3.07
CA THR A 73 6.69 -3.54 2.18
C THR A 73 6.21 -4.83 1.51
N ARG A 74 4.89 -4.99 1.37
CA ARG A 74 4.27 -6.11 0.67
C ARG A 74 3.19 -5.61 -0.27
N TYR A 75 3.02 -6.32 -1.38
CA TYR A 75 2.05 -6.00 -2.42
C TYR A 75 1.06 -7.16 -2.59
N ARG A 76 -0.24 -6.87 -2.57
CA ARG A 76 -1.31 -7.85 -2.76
C ARG A 76 -2.31 -7.35 -3.79
N VAL A 77 -2.75 -8.22 -4.69
CA VAL A 77 -3.89 -7.92 -5.57
C VAL A 77 -5.18 -8.12 -4.77
N LEU A 78 -6.09 -7.15 -4.83
CA LEU A 78 -7.39 -7.19 -4.17
C LEU A 78 -8.52 -7.37 -5.18
N SER A 79 -9.62 -7.98 -4.71
CA SER A 79 -10.91 -7.89 -5.38
C SER A 79 -11.51 -6.49 -5.20
N ASN A 80 -12.52 -6.14 -6.00
CA ASN A 80 -13.24 -4.87 -5.84
C ASN A 80 -13.91 -4.74 -4.46
N GLU A 81 -14.45 -5.85 -3.95
CA GLU A 81 -15.11 -5.90 -2.64
C GLU A 81 -14.11 -5.62 -1.51
N ASP A 82 -12.93 -6.25 -1.56
CA ASP A 82 -11.86 -6.04 -0.56
C ASP A 82 -11.24 -4.64 -0.65
N ALA A 83 -11.14 -4.09 -1.87
CA ALA A 83 -10.61 -2.74 -2.09
C ALA A 83 -11.52 -1.65 -1.50
N GLY A 84 -12.84 -1.89 -1.45
CA GLY A 84 -13.83 -0.94 -0.95
C GLY A 84 -13.50 -0.42 0.46
N SER A 85 -13.14 -1.31 1.38
CA SER A 85 -12.79 -0.92 2.76
C SER A 85 -11.57 -0.01 2.85
N TYR A 86 -10.63 -0.08 1.91
CA TYR A 86 -9.46 0.80 1.88
C TYR A 86 -9.76 2.14 1.19
N LEU A 87 -10.64 2.14 0.18
CA LEU A 87 -11.10 3.37 -0.48
C LEU A 87 -11.90 4.25 0.50
N GLU A 88 -12.79 3.64 1.29
CA GLU A 88 -13.59 4.35 2.30
C GLU A 88 -12.73 4.91 3.43
N ASN A 89 -11.77 4.12 3.94
CA ASN A 89 -10.86 4.55 5.00
C ASN A 89 -9.85 5.62 4.53
N GLY A 90 -9.40 5.58 3.28
CA GLY A 90 -8.54 6.62 2.72
C GLY A 90 -9.28 7.95 2.60
N SER A 91 -10.57 7.91 2.30
CA SER A 91 -11.44 9.09 2.21
C SER A 91 -11.63 9.77 3.57
N LEU A 92 -11.66 9.00 4.66
CA LEU A 92 -11.74 9.53 6.03
C LEU A 92 -10.48 10.30 6.46
N ASN A 93 -9.29 9.93 5.95
CA ASN A 93 -8.04 10.64 6.24
C ASN A 93 -7.85 11.93 5.40
N LEU A 94 -8.59 12.09 4.30
CA LEU A 94 -8.51 13.28 3.44
C LEU A 94 -9.45 14.42 3.87
N LEU A 95 -10.39 14.16 4.79
CA LEU A 95 -11.36 15.15 5.29
C LEU A 95 -10.94 15.83 6.61
N GLN A 96 -9.71 15.60 7.08
CA GLN A 96 -9.13 16.30 8.23
C GLN A 96 -8.03 17.27 7.80
N TYR A 97 -8.38 18.31 7.03
CA TYR A 97 -7.60 19.54 6.90
C TYR A 97 -8.53 20.74 6.84
#